data_AF-A0A4Y2JE33-F1
#
_entry.id   AF-A0A4Y2JE33-F1
#
_cell.length_a   1.000
_cell.length_b   1.000
_cell.length_c   1.000
_cell.angle_alpha   90.00
_cell.angle_beta   90.00
_cell.angle_gamma   90.00
#
_symmetry.space_group_name_H-M   'P 1'
#
loop_
_entity.id
_entity.type
_entity.pdbx_description
1 polymer ?
#
loop_
_entity_poly.entity_id
_entity_poly.type
_entity_poly.pdbx_seq_one_letter_code
_entity_poly.pdbx_strand_id
1 'polypeptide(L)'
;MQHVDALSRYPVAIITRDTLTARLKRAQQEDEYMQSLRSMIGSNNDSDFFDKNEILYKYVDGRELIVVPRDMQTEIIKLAHEKGHFSAAKTEGVVKQEFFVPNLSKQVQNVIVNCVPCILTN
;
A
#
# COMPACT_ATOMS: atom_id res chain seq x y z
N MET A 1 27.21 -29.39 -5.27
CA MET A 1 26.75 -28.07 -5.75
C MET A 1 25.24 -28.08 -5.73
N GLN A 2 24.65 -27.48 -4.69
CA GLN A 2 23.21 -27.49 -4.46
C GLN A 2 22.63 -26.29 -5.23
N HIS A 3 21.79 -26.60 -6.21
CA HIS A 3 21.11 -25.65 -7.08
C HIS A 3 20.34 -24.63 -6.22
N VAL A 4 20.75 -23.36 -6.30
CA VAL A 4 20.02 -22.25 -5.68
C VAL A 4 18.86 -21.88 -6.60
N ASP A 5 17.65 -22.29 -6.24
CA ASP A 5 16.42 -21.72 -6.80
C ASP A 5 16.20 -20.31 -6.22
N ALA A 6 17.01 -19.37 -6.71
CA ALA A 6 16.93 -17.95 -6.39
C ALA A 6 15.88 -17.24 -7.28
N LEU A 7 14.66 -17.78 -7.35
CA LEU A 7 13.52 -17.12 -7.99
C LEU A 7 12.53 -16.47 -6.99
N SER A 8 12.94 -16.25 -5.74
CA SER A 8 12.29 -15.26 -4.87
C SER A 8 12.80 -13.84 -5.13
N ARG A 9 12.84 -13.42 -6.40
CA ARG A 9 13.17 -12.05 -6.79
C ARG A 9 11.95 -11.45 -7.48
N TYR A 10 11.04 -10.89 -6.70
CA TYR A 10 10.05 -9.96 -7.25
C TYR A 10 10.24 -8.57 -6.65
N PRO A 11 11.37 -7.88 -6.91
CA PRO A 11 11.45 -6.45 -6.64
C PRO A 11 10.70 -5.74 -7.76
N VAL A 12 9.39 -5.60 -7.63
CA VAL A 12 8.70 -4.57 -8.39
C VAL A 12 8.77 -3.33 -7.53
N ALA A 13 9.78 -2.49 -7.76
CA ALA A 13 9.72 -1.11 -7.32
C ALA A 13 8.57 -0.49 -8.14
N ILE A 14 7.36 -0.47 -7.59
CA ILE A 14 6.15 -0.26 -8.41
C ILE A 14 6.10 1.19 -8.90
N ILE A 15 6.67 2.13 -8.17
CA ILE A 15 6.36 3.55 -8.31
C ILE A 15 7.66 4.31 -8.18
N THR A 16 7.89 5.32 -9.02
CA THR A 16 9.01 6.26 -8.85
C THR A 16 8.94 6.82 -7.43
N ARG A 17 9.80 6.29 -6.55
CA ARG A 17 9.65 6.40 -5.10
C ARG A 17 9.51 7.84 -4.66
N ASP A 18 10.27 8.75 -5.26
CA ASP A 18 10.39 10.11 -4.75
C ASP A 18 9.14 10.96 -5.02
N THR A 19 8.54 10.86 -6.22
CA THR A 19 7.35 11.66 -6.56
C THR A 19 6.10 11.17 -5.85
N LEU A 20 5.92 9.85 -5.71
CA LEU A 20 4.79 9.30 -4.96
C LEU A 20 4.95 9.56 -3.46
N THR A 21 6.15 9.37 -2.90
CA THR A 21 6.39 9.60 -1.47
C THR A 21 6.12 11.06 -1.10
N ALA A 22 6.51 12.01 -1.96
CA ALA A 22 6.18 13.42 -1.76
C ALA A 22 4.66 13.69 -1.78
N ARG A 23 3.91 13.03 -2.67
CA ARG A 23 2.44 13.14 -2.73
C ARG A 23 1.77 12.50 -1.52
N LEU A 24 2.22 11.32 -1.10
CA LEU A 24 1.74 10.63 0.11
C LEU A 24 1.97 11.48 1.35
N LYS A 25 3.16 12.09 1.49
CA LYS A 25 3.47 12.99 2.59
C LYS A 25 2.49 14.16 2.65
N ARG A 26 2.27 14.85 1.53
CA ARG A 26 1.30 15.98 1.48
C ARG A 26 -0.12 15.52 1.81
N ALA A 27 -0.58 14.44 1.18
CA ALA A 27 -1.92 13.92 1.42
C ALA A 27 -2.14 13.46 2.87
N GLN A 28 -1.11 12.88 3.52
CA GLN A 28 -1.19 12.56 4.96
C GLN A 28 -1.26 13.80 5.84
N GLN A 29 -0.62 14.90 5.46
CA GLN A 29 -0.68 16.15 6.20
C GLN A 29 -2.06 16.82 6.09
N GLU A 30 -2.74 16.65 4.96
CA GLU A 30 -4.09 17.20 4.71
C GLU A 30 -5.22 16.31 5.26
N ASP A 31 -4.95 15.04 5.57
CA ASP A 31 -5.94 14.06 6.05
C ASP A 31 -6.17 14.18 7.57
N GLU A 32 -7.34 14.68 7.99
CA GLU A 32 -7.75 14.85 9.39
C GLU A 32 -7.70 13.55 10.21
N TYR A 33 -7.99 12.40 9.57
CA TYR A 33 -7.90 11.10 10.23
C TYR A 33 -6.46 10.75 10.55
N MET A 34 -5.52 11.06 9.65
CA MET A 34 -4.09 10.82 9.87
C MET A 34 -3.54 11.73 10.98
N GLN A 35 -3.98 12.99 11.06
CA GLN A 35 -3.61 13.90 12.15
C GLN A 35 -4.11 13.39 13.51
N SER A 36 -5.32 12.85 13.55
CA SER A 36 -5.88 12.22 14.75
C SER A 36 -5.07 10.98 15.15
N LEU A 37 -4.69 10.15 14.16
CA LEU A 37 -3.88 8.95 14.39
C LEU A 37 -2.51 9.31 14.96
N ARG A 38 -1.85 10.33 14.40
CA ARG A 38 -0.57 10.88 14.88
C ARG A 38 -0.62 11.34 16.32
N SER A 39 -1.70 12.03 16.70
CA SER A 39 -1.88 12.53 18.07
C SER A 39 -2.00 11.40 19.11
N MET A 40 -2.37 10.19 18.66
CA MET A 40 -2.46 9.00 19.52
C MET A 40 -1.14 8.21 19.62
N ILE A 41 -0.17 8.47 18.75
CA ILE A 41 1.15 7.83 18.77
C ILE A 41 1.88 8.24 20.06
N GLY A 42 2.30 7.26 20.87
CA GLY A 42 2.96 7.49 22.15
C GLY A 42 2.03 7.65 23.35
N SER A 43 0.72 7.83 23.14
CA SER A 43 -0.28 7.82 24.22
C SER A 43 -0.74 6.40 24.56
N ASN A 44 -0.66 5.49 23.58
CA ASN A 44 -0.88 4.05 23.77
C ASN A 44 0.42 3.31 23.50
N ASN A 45 0.88 2.50 24.47
CA ASN A 45 2.12 1.71 24.39
C ASN A 45 2.06 0.55 23.36
N ASP A 46 0.95 0.37 22.65
CA ASP A 46 0.64 -0.82 21.85
C ASP A 46 0.22 -0.49 20.41
N SER A 47 0.49 0.73 19.92
CA SER A 47 0.21 1.06 18.52
C SER A 47 1.40 0.70 17.63
N ASP A 48 1.20 -0.20 16.67
CA ASP A 48 2.16 -0.48 15.59
C ASP A 48 2.42 0.74 14.67
N PHE A 49 1.77 1.87 14.92
CA PHE A 49 1.90 3.09 14.12
C PHE A 49 3.05 3.96 14.62
N PHE A 50 3.83 4.50 13.69
CA PHE A 50 4.95 5.38 14.01
C PHE A 50 5.22 6.36 12.88
N ASP A 51 5.80 7.51 13.22
CA ASP A 51 6.21 8.52 12.24
C ASP A 51 7.69 8.36 11.87
N LYS A 52 7.98 8.46 10.57
CA LYS A 52 9.34 8.44 10.02
C LYS A 52 9.41 9.44 8.87
N ASN A 53 10.27 10.46 9.01
CA ASN A 53 10.44 11.53 8.03
C ASN A 53 9.12 12.26 7.67
N GLU A 54 8.29 12.52 8.68
CA GLU A 54 6.97 13.15 8.54
C GLU A 54 5.98 12.35 7.68
N ILE A 55 6.19 11.05 7.57
CA ILE A 55 5.26 10.09 6.97
C ILE A 55 4.90 9.07 8.04
N LEU A 56 3.60 8.77 8.14
CA LEU A 56 3.03 7.77 9.01
C LEU A 56 3.22 6.37 8.40
N TYR A 57 3.77 5.48 9.21
CA TYR A 57 3.97 4.06 8.93
C TYR A 57 3.20 3.21 9.92
N LYS A 58 3.00 1.94 9.53
CA LYS A 58 2.55 0.87 10.42
C LYS A 58 3.52 -0.31 10.32
N TYR A 59 3.87 -0.89 11.46
CA TYR A 59 4.60 -2.15 11.52
C TYR A 59 3.62 -3.32 11.35
N VAL A 60 3.84 -4.17 10.34
CA VAL A 60 3.01 -5.35 10.08
C VAL A 60 3.91 -6.50 9.69
N ASP A 61 3.82 -7.62 10.41
CA ASP A 61 4.57 -8.85 10.12
C ASP A 61 6.09 -8.63 9.90
N GLY A 62 6.71 -7.77 10.71
CA GLY A 62 8.13 -7.48 10.61
C GLY A 62 8.50 -6.40 9.59
N ARG A 63 7.53 -5.71 8.98
CA ARG A 63 7.75 -4.73 7.91
C ARG A 63 7.16 -3.37 8.23
N GLU A 64 7.89 -2.33 7.84
CA GLU A 64 7.44 -0.95 7.87
C GLU A 64 6.63 -0.64 6.60
N LEU A 65 5.34 -0.38 6.73
CA LEU A 65 4.46 -0.08 5.60
C LEU A 65 3.95 1.36 5.69
N ILE A 66 3.95 2.08 4.56
CA ILE A 66 3.40 3.45 4.52
C ILE A 66 1.89 3.38 4.65
N VAL A 67 1.32 4.11 5.60
CA VAL A 67 -0.14 4.20 5.74
C VAL A 67 -0.71 5.07 4.62
N VAL A 68 -1.61 4.54 3.81
CA VAL A 68 -2.14 5.29 2.66
C VAL A 68 -3.34 6.16 3.08
N PRO A 69 -3.31 7.49 2.85
CA PRO A 69 -4.45 8.40 3.03
C PRO A 69 -5.68 7.93 2.26
N ARG A 70 -6.88 8.18 2.80
CA ARG A 70 -8.14 7.66 2.23
C ARG A 70 -8.27 7.94 0.74
N ASP A 71 -7.95 9.16 0.32
CA ASP A 71 -8.14 9.63 -1.04
C ASP A 71 -7.13 9.03 -2.04
N MET A 72 -6.02 8.48 -1.54
CA MET A 72 -4.99 7.85 -2.37
C MET A 72 -5.11 6.32 -2.44
N GLN A 73 -5.95 5.70 -1.61
CA GLN A 73 -6.06 4.23 -1.53
C GLN A 73 -6.45 3.60 -2.87
N THR A 74 -7.45 4.18 -3.55
CA THR A 74 -7.90 3.69 -4.86
C THR A 74 -6.80 3.83 -5.92
N GLU A 75 -6.07 4.95 -5.94
CA GLU A 75 -4.98 5.20 -6.88
C GLU A 75 -3.86 4.17 -6.71
N ILE A 76 -3.41 3.93 -5.48
CA ILE A 76 -2.37 2.94 -5.17
C ILE A 76 -2.78 1.54 -5.62
N ILE A 77 -4.03 1.14 -5.37
CA ILE A 77 -4.54 -0.17 -5.76
C ILE A 77 -4.61 -0.28 -7.29
N LYS A 78 -5.08 0.76 -7.99
CA LYS A 78 -5.11 0.79 -9.46
C LYS A 78 -3.71 0.67 -10.05
N LEU A 79 -2.72 1.41 -9.54
CA LEU A 79 -1.33 1.32 -9.97
C LEU A 79 -0.74 -0.09 -9.81
N ALA A 80 -1.12 -0.81 -8.75
CA ALA A 80 -0.71 -2.19 -8.55
C ALA A 80 -1.41 -3.16 -9.52
N HIS A 81 -2.71 -2.97 -9.74
CA HIS A 81 -3.54 -3.83 -10.57
C HIS A 81 -3.23 -3.67 -12.07
N GLU A 82 -3.20 -2.44 -12.57
CA GLU A 82 -3.10 -2.09 -14.01
C GLU A 82 -1.75 -2.46 -14.64
N LYS A 83 -0.74 -2.81 -13.83
CA LYS A 83 0.56 -3.29 -14.32
C LYS A 83 0.52 -4.58 -15.11
N GLY A 84 -0.47 -5.41 -14.86
CA GLY A 84 -0.63 -6.67 -15.58
C GLY A 84 -2.01 -7.26 -15.41
N HIS A 85 -3.00 -6.43 -15.06
CA HIS A 85 -4.36 -6.83 -14.72
C HIS A 85 -4.39 -8.01 -13.76
N PHE A 86 -3.57 -7.92 -12.69
CA PHE A 86 -3.36 -9.03 -11.78
C PHE A 86 -4.65 -9.42 -11.05
N SER A 87 -4.75 -10.71 -10.71
CA SER A 87 -5.81 -11.22 -9.84
C SER A 87 -5.82 -10.49 -8.49
N ALA A 88 -6.92 -10.61 -7.75
CA ALA A 88 -7.06 -9.97 -6.45
C ALA A 88 -5.93 -10.34 -5.48
N ALA A 89 -5.65 -11.63 -5.32
CA ALA A 89 -4.59 -12.11 -4.43
C ALA A 89 -3.20 -11.55 -4.79
N LYS A 90 -2.87 -11.49 -6.09
CA LYS A 90 -1.59 -10.94 -6.55
C LYS A 90 -1.53 -9.42 -6.38
N THR A 91 -2.62 -8.71 -6.64
CA THR A 91 -2.73 -7.26 -6.41
C THR A 91 -2.56 -6.93 -4.94
N GLU A 92 -3.26 -7.64 -4.04
CA GLU A 92 -3.09 -7.49 -2.59
C GLU A 92 -1.63 -7.74 -2.16
N GLY A 93 -1.02 -8.81 -2.68
CA GLY A 93 0.37 -9.16 -2.38
C GLY A 93 1.34 -8.06 -2.79
N VAL A 94 1.11 -7.41 -3.93
CA VAL A 94 1.91 -6.27 -4.41
C VAL A 94 1.73 -5.04 -3.53
N VAL A 95 0.50 -4.66 -3.19
CA VAL A 95 0.22 -3.48 -2.36
C VAL A 95 0.85 -3.65 -0.96
N LYS A 96 0.74 -4.84 -0.36
CA LYS A 96 1.30 -5.16 0.96
C LYS A 96 2.84 -5.15 1.03
N GLN A 97 3.54 -4.97 -0.09
CA GLN A 97 5.01 -4.86 -0.07
C GLN A 97 5.48 -3.53 0.50
N GLU A 98 4.76 -2.44 0.22
CA GLU A 98 5.19 -1.08 0.57
C GLU A 98 4.09 -0.29 1.31
N PHE A 99 2.83 -0.71 1.22
CA PHE A 99 1.68 0.08 1.68
C PHE A 99 0.77 -0.68 2.64
N PHE A 100 0.27 0.05 3.63
CA PHE A 100 -0.83 -0.35 4.49
C PHE A 100 -2.12 0.37 4.05
N VAL A 101 -3.13 -0.41 3.67
CA VAL A 101 -4.46 0.08 3.30
C VAL A 101 -5.50 -0.64 4.16
N PRO A 102 -6.36 0.07 4.91
CA PRO A 102 -7.41 -0.57 5.69
C PRO A 102 -8.42 -1.26 4.77
N ASN A 103 -8.90 -2.45 5.16
CA ASN A 103 -9.85 -3.25 4.38
C ASN A 103 -9.39 -3.53 2.93
N LEU A 104 -8.08 -3.72 2.72
CA LEU A 104 -7.45 -3.86 1.41
C LEU A 104 -8.17 -4.85 0.48
N SER A 105 -8.50 -6.05 0.94
CA SER A 105 -9.13 -7.08 0.10
C SER A 105 -10.45 -6.59 -0.51
N LYS A 106 -11.30 -5.91 0.28
CA LYS A 106 -12.56 -5.33 -0.23
C LYS A 106 -12.29 -4.24 -1.28
N GLN A 107 -11.30 -3.39 -1.04
CA GLN A 107 -10.96 -2.31 -1.97
C GLN A 107 -10.36 -2.84 -3.28
N VAL A 108 -9.52 -3.88 -3.21
CA VAL A 108 -8.97 -4.56 -4.39
C VAL A 108 -10.08 -5.19 -5.22
N GLN A 109 -11.03 -5.90 -4.59
CA GLN A 109 -12.18 -6.43 -5.30
C GLN A 109 -12.94 -5.32 -6.02
N ASN A 110 -13.22 -4.20 -5.33
CA ASN A 110 -13.89 -3.06 -5.94
C ASN A 110 -13.14 -2.48 -7.14
N VAL A 111 -11.80 -2.41 -7.11
CA VAL A 111 -11.03 -1.93 -8.27
C VAL A 111 -11.14 -2.91 -9.44
N ILE A 112 -11.02 -4.21 -9.19
CA ILE A 112 -11.03 -5.23 -10.25
C ILE A 112 -12.40 -5.35 -10.91
N VAL A 113 -13.49 -5.38 -10.15
CA VAL A 113 -14.85 -5.49 -10.71
C VAL A 113 -15.25 -4.25 -11.53
N ASN A 114 -14.55 -3.13 -11.36
CA ASN A 114 -14.74 -1.90 -12.13
C ASN A 114 -13.65 -1.70 -13.21
N CYS A 115 -12.75 -2.66 -13.41
CA CYS A 115 -11.68 -2.55 -14.40
C CYS A 115 -12.19 -2.96 -15.80
N VAL A 116 -12.35 -1.99 -16.70
CA VAL A 116 -12.87 -2.23 -18.06
C VAL A 116 -12.12 -3.33 -18.81
N PRO A 117 -10.77 -3.33 -18.88
CA PRO A 117 -10.05 -4.45 -19.49
C PRO A 117 -10.43 -5.80 -18.88
N CYS A 118 -10.40 -5.96 -17.55
CA CYS A 118 -10.75 -7.23 -16.91
C CYS A 118 -12.19 -7.66 -17.17
N ILE A 119 -13.12 -6.71 -17.26
CA ILE A 119 -14.53 -7.00 -17.60
C ILE A 119 -14.63 -7.56 -19.03
N LEU A 120 -13.85 -7.03 -19.97
CA LEU A 120 -13.89 -7.44 -21.37
C LEU A 120 -13.16 -8.76 -21.65
N THR A 121 -12.19 -9.14 -20.81
CA THR A 121 -11.43 -10.40 -20.96
C THR A 121 -11.93 -11.55 -20.10
N ASN A 122 -12.99 -11.35 -19.29
CA ASN A 122 -13.57 -12.37 -18.42
C ASN A 122 -14.48 -13.35 -19.17
#